data_AF-A0A348XDZ5-F1
#
_entry.id   AF-A0A348XDZ5-F1
#
_cell.length_a   1.000
_cell.length_b   1.000
_cell.length_c   1.000
_cell.angle_alpha   90.00
_cell.angle_beta   90.00
_cell.angle_gamma   90.00
#
_symmetry.space_group_name_H-M   'P 1'
#
loop_
_entity.id
_entity.type
_entity.pdbx_description
1 polymer ?
#
loop_
_entity_poly.entity_id
_entity_poly.type
_entity_poly.pdbx_seq_one_letter_code
_entity_poly.pdbx_strand_id
1 'polypeptide(L)'
;RGAMRYIQHHYTVLEEPAKGDAGLFYYYLTMAKALNAYGSDTIQTPQGDRLWRQELVTQIISLQREDGSWLNENGRYFEALPELVTSYAILALREALGGPS
;
A
#
# COMPACT_ATOMS: atom_id res chain seq x y z
N ARG A 1 -6.38 -10.17 -17.19
CA ARG A 1 -4.98 -10.63 -17.02
C ARG A 1 -3.94 -9.50 -17.07
N GLY A 2 -4.26 -8.27 -17.54
CA GLY A 2 -3.29 -7.16 -17.60
C GLY A 2 -2.92 -6.54 -16.24
N ALA A 3 -3.88 -6.34 -15.34
CA ALA A 3 -3.63 -5.70 -14.04
C ALA A 3 -2.63 -6.49 -13.15
N MET A 4 -2.78 -7.82 -13.06
CA MET A 4 -1.84 -8.65 -12.31
C MET A 4 -0.44 -8.63 -12.93
N ARG A 5 -0.33 -8.70 -14.25
CA ARG A 5 0.96 -8.60 -14.93
C ARG A 5 1.63 -7.26 -14.64
N TYR A 6 0.87 -6.16 -14.65
CA TYR A 6 1.38 -4.85 -14.28
C TYR A 6 1.90 -4.85 -12.83
N ILE A 7 1.10 -5.35 -11.88
CA ILE A 7 1.53 -5.48 -10.47
C ILE A 7 2.83 -6.30 -10.37
N GLN A 8 2.91 -7.48 -11.00
CA GLN A 8 4.11 -8.32 -10.94
C GLN A 8 5.39 -7.63 -11.43
N HIS A 9 5.29 -6.73 -12.41
CA HIS A 9 6.45 -6.03 -12.99
C HIS A 9 6.74 -4.67 -12.34
N HIS A 10 5.76 -4.08 -11.65
CA HIS A 10 5.84 -2.75 -11.05
C HIS A 10 5.58 -2.75 -9.54
N TYR A 11 5.61 -3.91 -8.90
CA TYR A 11 5.32 -4.03 -7.49
C TYR A 11 6.38 -3.30 -6.66
N THR A 12 5.91 -2.35 -5.85
CA THR A 12 6.68 -1.64 -4.86
C THR A 12 5.74 -1.15 -3.74
N VAL A 13 6.27 -1.08 -2.53
CA VAL A 13 5.64 -0.42 -1.38
C VAL A 13 6.31 0.91 -1.07
N LEU A 14 7.44 1.23 -1.70
CA LEU A 14 8.21 2.44 -1.38
C LEU A 14 7.66 3.68 -2.05
N GLU A 15 7.06 3.53 -3.23
CA GLU A 15 6.56 4.62 -4.05
C GLU A 15 5.34 4.17 -4.85
N GLU A 16 4.54 5.12 -5.32
CA GLU A 16 3.55 4.89 -6.36
C GLU A 16 4.30 4.81 -7.71
N PRO A 17 4.18 3.69 -8.47
CA PRO A 17 5.03 3.43 -9.64
C PRO A 17 5.00 4.47 -10.77
N ALA A 18 3.99 5.34 -10.81
CA ALA A 18 3.81 6.40 -11.80
C ALA A 18 3.98 7.82 -11.23
N LYS A 19 3.95 7.99 -9.90
CA LYS A 19 3.80 9.30 -9.24
C LYS A 19 4.76 9.54 -8.07
N GLY A 20 5.60 8.57 -7.72
CA GLY A 20 6.50 8.70 -6.57
C GLY A 20 5.71 8.72 -5.26
N ASP A 21 5.92 9.72 -4.42
CA ASP A 21 5.20 9.89 -3.15
C ASP A 21 3.80 10.50 -3.30
N ALA A 22 3.42 11.04 -4.46
CA ALA A 22 2.10 11.66 -4.63
C ALA A 22 0.97 10.62 -4.70
N GLY A 23 0.09 10.61 -3.68
CA GLY A 23 -1.02 9.66 -3.60
C GLY A 23 -0.64 8.31 -3.00
N LEU A 24 0.46 8.25 -2.26
CA LEU A 24 1.06 7.04 -1.71
C LEU A 24 0.13 6.27 -0.76
N PHE A 25 -0.60 6.97 0.11
CA PHE A 25 -1.47 6.32 1.08
C PHE A 25 -2.74 5.77 0.43
N TYR A 26 -3.29 6.51 -0.53
CA TYR A 26 -4.37 5.99 -1.37
C TYR A 26 -3.92 4.78 -2.20
N TYR A 27 -2.68 4.82 -2.72
CA TYR A 27 -2.07 3.67 -3.40
C TYR A 27 -1.97 2.45 -2.48
N TYR A 28 -1.51 2.61 -1.24
CA TYR A 28 -1.49 1.50 -0.26
C TYR A 28 -2.86 0.87 -0.04
N LEU A 29 -3.91 1.68 0.14
CA LEU A 29 -5.26 1.17 0.32
C LEU A 29 -5.76 0.40 -0.91
N THR A 30 -5.58 0.96 -2.10
CA THR A 30 -6.04 0.34 -3.35
C THR A 30 -5.28 -0.94 -3.65
N MET A 31 -3.97 -0.96 -3.44
CA MET A 31 -3.12 -2.14 -3.57
C MET A 31 -3.53 -3.23 -2.58
N ALA A 32 -3.71 -2.90 -1.29
CA ALA A 32 -4.11 -3.87 -0.27
C ALA A 32 -5.45 -4.53 -0.62
N LYS A 33 -6.46 -3.74 -1.01
CA LYS A 33 -7.76 -4.27 -1.45
C LYS A 33 -7.65 -5.20 -2.65
N ALA A 34 -6.88 -4.79 -3.67
CA ALA A 34 -6.74 -5.57 -4.89
C ALA A 34 -6.03 -6.91 -4.64
N LEU A 35 -4.96 -6.90 -3.85
CA LEU A 35 -4.19 -8.10 -3.51
C LEU A 35 -4.95 -9.01 -2.55
N ASN A 36 -5.68 -8.43 -1.58
CA ASN A 36 -6.55 -9.19 -0.69
C ASN A 36 -7.66 -9.90 -1.48
N ALA A 37 -8.34 -9.18 -2.38
CA ALA A 37 -9.36 -9.75 -3.26
C ALA A 37 -8.80 -10.79 -4.25
N TYR A 38 -7.51 -10.71 -4.59
CA TYR A 38 -6.84 -11.73 -5.41
C TYR A 38 -6.54 -13.02 -4.63
N GLY A 39 -6.44 -12.95 -3.30
CA GLY A 39 -6.34 -14.13 -2.42
C GLY A 39 -4.98 -14.82 -2.39
N SER A 40 -3.95 -14.25 -3.04
CA SER A 40 -2.58 -14.78 -2.97
C SER A 40 -1.80 -14.09 -1.87
N ASP A 41 -1.06 -14.85 -1.07
CA ASP A 41 -0.14 -14.30 -0.05
C ASP A 41 1.20 -13.86 -0.64
N THR A 42 1.51 -14.31 -1.86
CA THR A 42 2.76 -13.95 -2.56
C THR A 42 2.47 -13.25 -3.89
N ILE A 43 3.38 -12.35 -4.28
CA ILE A 43 3.45 -11.76 -5.62
C ILE A 43 4.73 -12.26 -6.28
N GLN A 44 4.59 -12.92 -7.44
CA GLN A 44 5.74 -13.30 -8.24
C GLN A 44 6.27 -12.09 -8.99
N THR A 45 7.50 -11.67 -8.70
CA THR A 45 8.17 -10.58 -9.42
C THR A 45 9.36 -11.12 -10.20
N PRO A 46 9.92 -10.37 -11.17
CA PRO A 46 11.17 -10.77 -11.85
C PRO A 46 12.35 -11.01 -10.88
N GLN A 47 12.30 -10.44 -9.68
CA GLN A 47 13.31 -10.59 -8.63
C GLN A 47 13.02 -11.74 -7.65
N GLY A 48 11.90 -12.45 -7.83
CA GLY A 48 11.44 -13.54 -6.97
C GLY A 48 10.09 -13.27 -6.31
N ASP A 49 9.66 -14.20 -5.46
CA ASP A 49 8.38 -14.10 -4.76
C ASP A 49 8.48 -13.09 -3.59
N ARG A 50 7.47 -12.24 -3.46
CA ARG A 50 7.37 -11.17 -2.46
C ARG A 50 6.20 -11.44 -1.51
N LEU A 51 6.41 -11.25 -0.21
CA LEU A 51 5.39 -11.40 0.83
C LEU A 51 4.67 -10.07 1.03
N TRP A 52 3.75 -9.74 0.12
CA TRP A 52 3.24 -8.39 -0.01
C TRP A 52 2.57 -7.84 1.26
N ARG A 53 1.87 -8.70 2.02
CA ARG A 53 1.23 -8.30 3.28
C ARG A 53 2.26 -7.80 4.28
N GLN A 54 3.32 -8.58 4.49
CA GLN A 54 4.39 -8.23 5.43
C GLN A 54 5.11 -6.96 5.01
N GLU A 55 5.43 -6.82 3.73
CA GLU A 55 6.14 -5.67 3.20
C GLU A 55 5.31 -4.38 3.31
N LEU A 56 4.02 -4.45 2.97
CA LEU A 56 3.12 -3.30 3.07
C LEU A 56 2.89 -2.88 4.53
N VAL A 57 2.66 -3.85 5.43
CA VAL A 57 2.48 -3.56 6.87
C VAL A 57 3.73 -2.92 7.45
N THR A 58 4.92 -3.47 7.15
CA THR A 58 6.20 -2.93 7.61
C THR A 58 6.38 -1.49 7.14
N GLN A 59 6.08 -1.24 5.86
CA GLN A 59 6.19 0.09 5.28
C GLN A 59 5.24 1.09 5.94
N ILE A 60 3.95 0.76 6.04
CA ILE A 60 2.96 1.66 6.66
C ILE A 60 3.36 1.97 8.11
N ILE A 61 3.75 0.97 8.91
CA ILE A 61 4.16 1.19 10.30
C ILE A 61 5.41 2.09 10.37
N SER A 62 6.37 1.94 9.47
CA SER A 62 7.58 2.79 9.44
C SER A 62 7.30 4.27 9.18
N LEU A 63 6.15 4.58 8.56
CA LEU A 63 5.71 5.96 8.26
C LEU A 63 4.80 6.54 9.37
N GLN A 64 4.49 5.76 10.41
CA GLN A 64 3.64 6.22 11.50
C GLN A 64 4.39 7.26 12.35
N ARG A 65 3.71 8.37 12.67
CA ARG A 65 4.23 9.41 13.56
C ARG A 65 4.07 8.98 15.02
N GLU A 66 4.78 9.65 15.92
CA GLU A 66 4.72 9.35 17.37
C GLU A 66 3.31 9.48 17.97
N ASP A 67 2.48 10.36 17.42
CA ASP A 67 1.08 10.55 17.82
C ASP A 67 0.12 9.48 17.25
N GLY A 68 0.66 8.52 16.50
CA GLY A 68 -0.07 7.43 15.86
C GLY A 68 -0.70 7.80 14.52
N SER A 69 -0.59 9.06 14.07
CA SER A 69 -1.12 9.51 12.79
C SER A 69 -0.17 9.23 11.62
N TRP A 70 -0.67 9.40 10.40
CA TRP A 70 0.12 9.44 9.19
C TRP A 70 -0.10 10.77 8.45
N LEU A 71 0.93 11.21 7.75
CA LEU A 71 0.92 12.41 6.91
C LEU A 71 1.74 12.12 5.65
N ASN A 72 1.25 12.58 4.51
CA ASN A 72 2.10 12.74 3.33
C ASN A 72 2.48 14.22 3.20
N GLU A 73 3.78 14.51 3.18
CA GLU A 73 4.26 15.88 2.93
C GLU A 73 3.87 16.36 1.52
N ASN A 74 3.73 15.42 0.58
CA ASN A 74 3.20 15.70 -0.74
C ASN A 74 1.66 15.80 -0.70
N GLY A 75 1.17 17.05 -0.65
CA GLY A 75 -0.26 17.33 -0.55
C GLY A 75 -1.11 17.02 -1.78
N ARG A 76 -0.53 16.47 -2.85
CA ARG A 76 -1.29 16.09 -4.04
C ARG A 76 -2.34 15.03 -3.69
N TYR A 77 -3.53 15.13 -4.29
CA TYR A 77 -4.69 14.29 -3.96
C TYR A 77 -5.15 14.40 -2.51
N PHE A 78 -4.97 15.57 -1.89
CA PHE A 78 -5.40 15.86 -0.52
C PHE A 78 -4.66 15.05 0.55
N GLU A 79 -3.50 14.45 0.24
CA GLU A 79 -2.75 13.66 1.23
C GLU A 79 -1.97 14.49 2.26
N ALA A 80 -2.01 15.83 2.15
CA ALA A 80 -1.57 16.73 3.22
C ALA A 80 -2.61 16.84 4.36
N LEU A 81 -3.77 16.20 4.25
CA LEU A 81 -4.76 16.11 5.32
C LEU A 81 -4.47 14.85 6.17
N PRO A 82 -3.95 14.98 7.40
CA PRO A 82 -3.58 13.83 8.23
C PRO A 82 -4.75 12.89 8.51
N GLU A 83 -5.97 13.41 8.63
CA GLU A 83 -7.17 12.62 8.93
C GLU A 83 -7.51 11.66 7.78
N LEU A 84 -7.36 12.15 6.53
CA LEU A 84 -7.61 11.35 5.33
C LEU A 84 -6.57 10.26 5.19
N VAL A 85 -5.30 10.63 5.30
CA VAL A 85 -4.16 9.71 5.16
C VAL A 85 -4.15 8.66 6.27
N THR A 86 -4.42 9.05 7.51
CA THR A 86 -4.56 8.11 8.63
C THR A 86 -5.67 7.10 8.38
N SER A 87 -6.80 7.55 7.83
CA SER A 87 -7.91 6.65 7.46
C SER A 87 -7.48 5.64 6.38
N TYR A 88 -6.74 6.09 5.36
CA TYR A 88 -6.21 5.20 4.33
C TYR A 88 -5.22 4.18 4.89
N ALA A 89 -4.29 4.61 5.75
CA ALA A 89 -3.30 3.74 6.39
C ALA A 89 -3.99 2.63 7.22
N ILE A 90 -4.94 3.00 8.08
CA ILE A 90 -5.68 2.05 8.92
C ILE A 90 -6.46 1.04 8.08
N LEU A 91 -7.14 1.51 7.02
CA LEU A 91 -7.88 0.62 6.13
C LEU A 91 -6.94 -0.32 5.36
N ALA A 92 -5.80 0.18 4.89
CA ALA A 92 -4.80 -0.65 4.21
C ALA A 92 -4.24 -1.73 5.15
N LEU A 93 -3.92 -1.39 6.40
CA LEU A 93 -3.50 -2.34 7.43
C LEU A 93 -4.59 -3.40 7.69
N ARG A 94 -5.86 -2.97 7.80
CA ARG A 94 -6.98 -3.89 7.97
C ARG A 94 -7.08 -4.90 6.81
N GLU A 95 -6.94 -4.45 5.57
CA GLU A 95 -6.99 -5.32 4.39
C GLU A 95 -5.78 -6.26 4.32
N ALA A 96 -4.61 -5.81 4.75
CA ALA A 96 -3.40 -6.63 4.78
C ALA A 96 -3.45 -7.69 5.89
N LEU A 97 -4.04 -7.38 7.04
CA LEU A 97 -4.13 -8.26 8.22
C LEU A 97 -5.38 -9.15 8.21
N GLY A 98 -6.47 -8.68 7.63
CA GLY A 98 -7.66 -9.47 7.38
C GLY A 98 -7.36 -10.46 6.26
N GLY A 99 -6.89 -11.65 6.63
CA GLY A 99 -6.67 -12.75 5.69
C GLY A 99 -7.89 -13.02 4.80
N PRO A 100 -7.72 -13.78 3.71
CA PRO A 100 -8.79 -14.01 2.74
C PRO A 100 -10.03 -14.57 3.44
N SER A 101 -11.16 -13.88 3.29
CA SER A 101 -12.49 -14.33 3.71
C SER A 101 -13.01 -15.44 2.82
#